data_AF-A0A1H6XYF3-F1
#
_entry.id   AF-A0A1H6XYF3-F1
#
_cell.length_a   1.000
_cell.length_b   1.000
_cell.length_c   1.000
_cell.angle_alpha   90.00
_cell.angle_beta   90.00
_cell.angle_gamma   90.00
#
_symmetry.space_group_name_H-M   'P 1'
#
loop_
_entity.id
_entity.type
_entity.pdbx_description
1 polymer ?
#
loop_
_entity_poly.entity_id
_entity_poly.type
_entity_poly.pdbx_seq_one_letter_code
_entity_poly.pdbx_strand_id
1 'polypeptide(L)'
;MLFGDCILYVAIRRSGVKLRTTGNVHDLFSRCSLCGIISEDSVYHSLVMSTVSTSYVWSVLSPDMGNFDQHLSAGKKYALFVIVISSFTAFQLRAPTDYIILTALVASAYALLTSLVPDIDHQDSIPRQTAGKYASIGIIALILLLPTVAPRFVDGIGRVVGIAISGDPSVLGSGVILIGGVVALLFGGDLFDNSLTHRGFTHSPAFAFFVGIVSYFSLGLLKGFVPQLSFLSGELGVIVALAAVGGIFVHLSVDDII
;
A
#
# COMPACT_ATOMS: atom_id res chain seq x y z
N MET A 1 26.24 17.47 -32.96
CA MET A 1 25.53 16.75 -31.89
C MET A 1 25.34 15.30 -32.30
N LEU A 2 26.31 14.41 -32.05
CA LEU A 2 26.20 12.97 -32.26
C LEU A 2 27.20 12.29 -31.30
N PHE A 3 26.77 11.99 -30.08
CA PHE A 3 27.57 11.23 -29.09
C PHE A 3 26.68 10.33 -28.21
N GLY A 4 25.51 9.91 -28.71
CA GLY A 4 24.49 9.19 -27.93
C GLY A 4 24.42 7.67 -28.11
N ASP A 5 24.94 7.10 -29.21
CA ASP A 5 24.40 5.81 -29.68
C ASP A 5 25.29 4.55 -29.49
N CYS A 6 26.56 4.63 -29.06
CA CYS A 6 27.41 3.42 -28.97
C CYS A 6 27.41 2.71 -27.57
N ILE A 7 26.58 3.06 -26.57
CA ILE A 7 26.62 2.41 -25.22
C ILE A 7 25.60 1.26 -25.02
N LEU A 8 24.67 1.03 -25.95
CA LEU A 8 23.54 0.12 -25.69
C LEU A 8 23.82 -1.39 -25.90
N TYR A 9 24.99 -1.81 -26.37
CA TYR A 9 25.15 -3.19 -26.87
C TYR A 9 25.71 -4.22 -25.87
N VAL A 10 26.35 -3.80 -24.77
CA VAL A 10 27.04 -4.75 -23.86
C VAL A 10 26.08 -5.34 -22.79
N ALA A 11 24.98 -4.66 -22.47
CA ALA A 11 24.03 -5.12 -21.44
C ALA A 11 23.08 -6.25 -21.89
N ILE A 12 22.92 -6.46 -23.20
CA ILE A 12 21.83 -7.30 -23.75
C ILE A 12 22.18 -8.80 -23.74
N ARG A 13 23.47 -9.17 -23.68
CA ARG A 13 23.86 -10.60 -23.74
C ARG A 13 23.63 -11.39 -22.45
N ARG A 14 23.40 -10.73 -21.31
CA ARG A 14 23.11 -11.40 -20.02
C ARG A 14 21.62 -11.65 -19.75
N SER A 15 20.70 -11.00 -20.46
CA SER A 15 19.26 -11.01 -20.12
C SER A 15 18.36 -11.82 -21.07
N GLY A 16 18.91 -12.45 -22.12
CA GLY A 16 18.12 -13.32 -23.00
C GLY A 16 17.07 -12.60 -23.86
N VAL A 17 17.11 -11.27 -23.95
CA VAL A 17 16.14 -10.48 -24.70
C VAL A 17 16.45 -10.55 -26.20
N LYS A 18 15.55 -11.16 -26.99
CA LYS A 18 15.58 -11.08 -28.46
C LYS A 18 15.02 -9.74 -28.92
N LEU A 19 15.89 -8.85 -29.41
CA LEU A 19 15.46 -7.65 -30.12
C LEU A 19 15.02 -7.99 -31.55
N ARG A 20 13.83 -7.51 -31.92
CA ARG A 20 13.35 -7.46 -33.31
C ARG A 20 13.79 -6.11 -33.88
N THR A 21 14.86 -6.09 -34.68
CA THR A 21 15.34 -4.86 -35.32
C THR A 21 14.62 -4.63 -36.65
N THR A 22 14.08 -3.44 -36.87
CA THR A 22 13.44 -3.01 -38.13
C THR A 22 14.44 -2.35 -39.10
N GLY A 23 15.66 -2.88 -39.20
CA GLY A 23 16.70 -2.31 -40.05
C GLY A 23 17.91 -3.22 -40.24
N ASN A 24 18.61 -3.04 -41.36
CA ASN A 24 19.76 -3.84 -41.78
C ASN A 24 20.94 -3.62 -40.81
N VAL A 25 21.34 -4.68 -40.10
CA VAL A 25 22.42 -4.69 -39.09
C VAL A 25 23.77 -4.24 -39.66
N HIS A 26 23.96 -4.34 -40.98
CA HIS A 26 25.17 -3.93 -41.67
C HIS A 26 25.44 -2.40 -41.64
N ASP A 27 24.41 -1.56 -41.50
CA ASP A 27 24.57 -0.09 -41.50
C ASP A 27 25.01 0.47 -40.14
N LEU A 28 24.83 -0.27 -39.05
CA LEU A 28 25.31 0.15 -37.72
C LEU A 28 26.84 0.02 -37.58
N PHE A 29 27.45 -0.91 -38.31
CA PHE A 29 28.89 -1.21 -38.17
C PHE A 29 29.81 -0.22 -38.90
N SER A 30 29.30 0.55 -39.87
CA SER A 30 30.13 1.50 -40.64
C SER A 30 30.40 2.83 -39.94
N ARG A 31 29.76 3.08 -38.77
CA ARG A 31 29.80 4.40 -38.09
C ARG A 31 30.45 4.43 -36.69
N CYS A 32 30.75 3.32 -36.02
CA CYS A 32 31.54 3.34 -34.77
C CYS A 32 33.03 3.04 -35.12
N SER A 33 33.87 4.08 -35.26
CA SER A 33 35.34 3.95 -35.46
C SER A 33 36.13 3.64 -34.16
N LEU A 34 35.43 3.25 -33.08
CA LEU A 34 35.98 3.13 -31.73
C LEU A 34 35.40 1.94 -30.95
N CYS A 35 35.14 0.81 -31.61
CA CYS A 35 34.92 -0.46 -30.93
C CYS A 35 36.25 -1.21 -30.78
N GLY A 36 36.94 -1.00 -29.67
CA GLY A 36 38.02 -1.88 -29.24
C GLY A 36 37.46 -3.21 -28.74
N ILE A 37 37.92 -4.32 -29.31
CA ILE A 37 37.66 -5.66 -28.79
C ILE A 37 38.47 -5.80 -27.50
N ILE A 38 37.82 -5.82 -26.35
CA ILE A 38 38.46 -6.20 -25.08
C ILE A 38 38.35 -7.73 -25.00
N SER A 39 39.44 -8.44 -25.28
CA SER A 39 39.53 -9.86 -24.94
C SER A 39 39.82 -10.00 -23.45
N GLU A 40 39.18 -10.99 -22.83
CA GLU A 40 39.47 -11.43 -21.46
C GLU A 40 40.94 -11.86 -21.39
N ASP A 41 41.77 -11.04 -20.75
CA ASP A 41 42.97 -11.42 -19.98
C ASP A 41 43.82 -10.16 -19.75
N SER A 42 43.60 -9.46 -18.62
CA SER A 42 44.66 -8.82 -17.83
C SER A 42 44.09 -7.88 -16.77
N VAL A 43 44.62 -8.06 -15.56
CA VAL A 43 44.45 -7.19 -14.40
C VAL A 43 45.42 -6.01 -14.55
N TYR A 44 44.93 -4.77 -14.48
CA TYR A 44 45.43 -3.64 -13.64
C TYR A 44 45.10 -2.25 -14.20
N HIS A 45 44.51 -1.45 -13.30
CA HIS A 45 44.59 0.00 -13.13
C HIS A 45 44.44 0.97 -14.32
N SER A 46 43.32 1.70 -14.24
CA SER A 46 43.26 3.18 -14.10
C SER A 46 42.49 3.94 -15.20
N LEU A 47 41.40 4.55 -14.73
CA LEU A 47 41.04 5.95 -14.98
C LEU A 47 40.65 6.35 -16.42
N VAL A 48 39.39 6.08 -16.80
CA VAL A 48 38.51 7.10 -17.40
C VAL A 48 37.06 6.81 -16.98
N MET A 49 36.71 7.09 -15.72
CA MET A 49 35.31 7.33 -15.34
C MET A 49 35.16 8.84 -15.07
N SER A 50 35.25 9.64 -16.15
CA SER A 50 34.80 11.01 -16.10
C SER A 50 33.29 11.02 -16.31
N THR A 51 32.55 11.26 -15.22
CA THR A 51 31.33 12.09 -15.24
C THR A 51 30.31 11.77 -16.34
N VAL A 52 29.86 10.52 -16.42
CA VAL A 52 28.51 10.25 -16.94
C VAL A 52 27.64 10.04 -15.72
N SER A 53 26.95 11.12 -15.35
CA SER A 53 25.78 11.19 -14.48
C SER A 53 25.41 9.86 -13.80
N THR A 54 25.88 9.66 -12.57
CA THR A 54 25.34 8.62 -11.69
C THR A 54 23.82 8.71 -11.61
N SER A 55 23.23 9.89 -11.80
CA SER A 55 21.79 10.11 -11.83
C SER A 55 21.06 9.30 -12.93
N TYR A 56 21.70 9.02 -14.07
CA TYR A 56 21.05 8.29 -15.17
C TYR A 56 21.12 6.76 -15.03
N VAL A 57 22.16 6.25 -14.36
CA VAL A 57 22.27 4.81 -14.08
C VAL A 57 21.39 4.41 -12.90
N TRP A 58 21.25 5.29 -11.90
CA TRP A 58 20.30 5.07 -10.81
C TRP A 58 18.85 5.18 -11.28
N SER A 59 18.49 6.00 -12.27
CA SER A 59 17.10 6.09 -12.78
C SER A 59 16.67 4.87 -13.60
N VAL A 60 17.60 4.02 -14.05
CA VAL A 60 17.30 2.79 -14.81
C VAL A 60 17.34 1.55 -13.91
N LEU A 61 17.86 1.67 -12.69
CA LEU A 61 18.02 0.57 -11.72
C LEU A 61 17.31 0.81 -10.39
N SER A 62 16.70 1.98 -10.17
CA SER A 62 15.71 2.10 -9.10
C SER A 62 14.46 1.34 -9.54
N PRO A 63 13.92 0.44 -8.70
CA PRO A 63 12.56 -0.06 -8.92
C PRO A 63 11.71 1.19 -9.14
N ASP A 64 10.98 1.26 -10.24
CA ASP A 64 10.09 2.38 -10.52
C ASP A 64 9.10 2.40 -9.35
N MET A 65 9.34 3.31 -8.39
CA MET A 65 8.52 3.41 -7.19
C MET A 65 7.26 4.12 -7.64
N GLY A 66 6.38 3.38 -8.33
CA GLY A 66 5.20 3.89 -9.01
C GLY A 66 4.57 5.00 -8.19
N ASN A 67 4.57 6.22 -8.73
CA ASN A 67 4.08 7.50 -8.21
C ASN A 67 3.97 7.79 -6.69
N PHE A 68 4.63 7.01 -5.83
CA PHE A 68 4.35 6.97 -4.39
C PHE A 68 4.67 8.31 -3.70
N ASP A 69 5.75 8.97 -4.10
CA ASP A 69 6.10 10.29 -3.57
C ASP A 69 5.06 11.35 -3.93
N GLN A 70 4.41 11.23 -5.09
CA GLN A 70 3.31 12.11 -5.48
C GLN A 70 2.05 11.81 -4.66
N HIS A 71 1.71 10.53 -4.47
CA HIS A 71 0.60 10.08 -3.63
C HIS A 71 0.77 10.53 -2.17
N LEU A 72 1.96 10.37 -1.61
CA LEU A 72 2.31 10.82 -0.27
C LEU A 72 2.27 12.34 -0.13
N SER A 73 2.75 13.08 -1.14
CA SER A 73 2.71 14.54 -1.14
C SER A 73 1.27 15.06 -1.19
N ALA A 74 0.43 14.48 -2.05
CA ALA A 74 -0.99 14.80 -2.15
C ALA A 74 -1.74 14.44 -0.86
N GLY A 75 -1.50 13.24 -0.34
CA GLY A 75 -2.05 12.76 0.94
C GLY A 75 -1.71 13.66 2.12
N LYS A 76 -0.48 14.16 2.23
CA LYS A 76 -0.08 15.13 3.26
C LYS A 76 -0.83 16.45 3.15
N LYS A 77 -0.97 16.99 1.93
CA LYS A 77 -1.74 18.23 1.69
C LYS A 77 -3.20 18.04 2.05
N TYR A 78 -3.78 16.90 1.68
CA TYR A 78 -5.14 16.55 2.04
C TYR A 78 -5.33 16.37 3.54
N ALA A 79 -4.42 15.69 4.23
CA ALA A 79 -4.47 15.53 5.68
C ALA A 79 -4.44 16.90 6.39
N LEU A 80 -3.62 17.85 5.94
CA LEU A 80 -3.61 19.22 6.46
C LEU A 80 -4.95 19.93 6.24
N PHE A 81 -5.55 19.77 5.06
CA PHE A 81 -6.88 20.31 4.78
C PHE A 81 -7.96 19.68 5.67
N VAL A 82 -7.91 18.36 5.86
CA VAL A 82 -8.81 17.61 6.73
C VAL A 82 -8.75 18.12 8.15
N ILE A 83 -7.58 18.41 8.72
CA ILE A 83 -7.45 19.00 10.07
C ILE A 83 -8.35 20.21 10.22
N VAL A 84 -8.34 21.14 9.25
CA VAL A 84 -9.13 22.37 9.30
C VAL A 84 -10.62 22.06 9.22
N ILE A 85 -11.03 21.25 8.23
CA ILE A 85 -12.44 20.93 8.00
C ILE A 85 -13.04 20.11 9.15
N SER A 86 -12.32 19.11 9.64
CA SER A 86 -12.78 18.27 10.75
C SER A 86 -12.88 19.06 12.04
N SER A 87 -11.91 19.96 12.31
CA SER A 87 -11.95 20.82 13.50
C SER A 87 -13.14 21.77 13.45
N PHE A 88 -13.34 22.42 12.31
CA PHE A 88 -14.48 23.32 12.11
C PHE A 88 -15.81 22.56 12.22
N THR A 89 -15.93 21.39 11.60
CA THR A 89 -17.15 20.58 11.64
C THR A 89 -17.44 20.09 13.06
N ALA A 90 -16.46 19.54 13.77
CA ALA A 90 -16.60 19.12 15.16
C ALA A 90 -16.98 20.31 16.08
N PHE A 91 -16.44 21.50 15.82
CA PHE A 91 -16.84 22.72 16.51
C PHE A 91 -18.31 23.09 16.26
N GLN A 92 -18.79 23.00 15.02
CA GLN A 92 -20.20 23.25 14.69
C GLN A 92 -21.14 22.24 15.36
N LEU A 93 -20.69 21.00 15.55
CA LEU A 93 -21.38 19.96 16.32
C LEU A 93 -21.32 20.19 17.85
N ARG A 94 -20.71 21.30 18.30
CA ARG A 94 -20.54 21.66 19.72
C ARG A 94 -19.78 20.59 20.51
N ALA A 95 -18.85 19.89 19.86
CA ALA A 95 -17.99 18.94 20.53
C ALA A 95 -17.07 19.65 21.55
N PRO A 96 -16.73 19.00 22.68
CA PRO A 96 -15.69 19.46 23.59
C PRO A 96 -14.35 19.71 22.88
N THR A 97 -13.59 20.71 23.33
CA THR A 97 -12.32 21.12 22.68
C THR A 97 -11.32 19.97 22.53
N ASP A 98 -11.22 19.10 23.52
CA ASP A 98 -10.40 17.89 23.49
C ASP A 98 -10.87 16.92 22.39
N TYR A 99 -12.18 16.75 22.20
CA TYR A 99 -12.73 15.89 21.15
C TYR A 99 -12.55 16.50 19.76
N ILE A 100 -12.59 17.83 19.63
CA ILE A 100 -12.28 18.52 18.37
C ILE A 100 -10.84 18.21 17.94
N ILE A 101 -9.88 18.39 18.85
CA ILE A 101 -8.45 18.12 18.59
C ILE A 101 -8.25 16.65 18.23
N LEU A 102 -8.80 15.73 19.04
CA LEU A 102 -8.64 14.31 18.80
C LEU A 102 -9.30 13.85 17.50
N THR A 103 -10.49 14.35 17.17
CA THR A 103 -11.15 14.04 15.89
C THR A 103 -10.32 14.52 14.71
N ALA A 104 -9.72 15.71 14.80
CA ALA A 104 -8.86 16.22 13.74
C ALA A 104 -7.58 15.40 13.55
N LEU A 105 -6.97 14.96 14.64
CA LEU A 105 -5.80 14.07 14.59
C LEU A 105 -6.16 12.72 13.97
N VAL A 106 -7.27 12.10 14.40
CA VAL A 106 -7.68 10.80 13.87
C VAL A 106 -8.13 10.90 12.41
N ALA A 107 -8.92 11.91 12.05
CA ALA A 107 -9.37 12.14 10.68
C ALA A 107 -8.18 12.40 9.73
N SER A 108 -7.21 13.22 10.14
CA SER A 108 -6.01 13.48 9.33
C SER A 108 -5.10 12.27 9.19
N ALA A 109 -4.98 11.44 10.24
CA ALA A 109 -4.29 10.16 10.15
C ALA A 109 -4.98 9.21 9.17
N TYR A 110 -6.31 9.06 9.24
CA TYR A 110 -7.07 8.23 8.30
C TYR A 110 -6.97 8.76 6.87
N ALA A 111 -7.11 10.07 6.66
CA ALA A 111 -6.94 10.72 5.36
C ALA A 111 -5.57 10.40 4.73
N LEU A 112 -4.50 10.55 5.50
CA LEU A 112 -3.15 10.24 5.03
C LEU A 112 -2.98 8.75 4.74
N LEU A 113 -3.37 7.88 5.68
CA LEU A 113 -3.19 6.44 5.52
C LEU A 113 -3.97 5.91 4.33
N THR A 114 -5.25 6.28 4.20
CA THR A 114 -6.10 5.83 3.10
C THR A 114 -5.65 6.37 1.75
N SER A 115 -5.06 7.57 1.68
CA SER A 115 -4.44 8.06 0.44
C SER A 115 -3.25 7.23 -0.06
N LEU A 116 -2.73 6.32 0.75
CA LEU A 116 -1.63 5.42 0.40
C LEU A 116 -2.08 3.95 0.32
N VAL A 117 -3.33 3.64 0.68
CA VAL A 117 -3.85 2.27 0.67
C VAL A 117 -3.89 1.68 -0.75
N PRO A 118 -4.29 2.41 -1.80
CA PRO A 118 -4.35 1.81 -3.12
C PRO A 118 -2.95 1.41 -3.67
N ASP A 119 -1.87 2.08 -3.23
CA ASP A 119 -0.49 1.72 -3.58
C ASP A 119 -0.09 0.29 -3.14
N ILE A 120 -0.86 -0.36 -2.25
CA ILE A 120 -0.60 -1.74 -1.80
C ILE A 120 -0.72 -2.73 -2.98
N ASP A 121 -1.40 -2.37 -4.07
CA ASP A 121 -1.50 -3.25 -5.24
C ASP A 121 -0.22 -3.27 -6.11
N HIS A 122 0.70 -2.32 -5.94
CA HIS A 122 1.98 -2.31 -6.63
C HIS A 122 3.00 -3.18 -5.89
N GLN A 123 3.49 -4.25 -6.55
CA GLN A 123 4.20 -5.36 -5.89
C GLN A 123 5.46 -4.95 -5.10
N ASP A 124 6.13 -3.88 -5.53
CA ASP A 124 7.35 -3.37 -4.88
C ASP A 124 7.14 -2.12 -4.02
N SER A 125 5.89 -1.66 -3.82
CA SER A 125 5.66 -0.39 -3.12
C SER A 125 5.94 -0.50 -1.61
N ILE A 126 6.39 0.62 -1.03
CA ILE A 126 6.60 0.75 0.42
C ILE A 126 5.29 0.47 1.19
N PRO A 127 4.10 0.98 0.80
CA PRO A 127 2.84 0.65 1.43
C PRO A 127 2.56 -0.84 1.46
N ARG A 128 2.86 -1.57 0.38
CA ARG A 128 2.65 -3.03 0.33
C ARG A 128 3.56 -3.78 1.28
N GLN A 129 4.86 -3.50 1.27
CA GLN A 129 5.82 -4.13 2.18
C GLN A 129 5.44 -3.86 3.64
N THR A 130 5.01 -2.62 3.91
CA THR A 130 4.61 -2.16 5.23
C THR A 130 3.29 -2.80 5.67
N ALA A 131 2.29 -2.86 4.78
CA ALA A 131 1.01 -3.52 5.00
C ALA A 131 1.20 -5.02 5.25
N GLY A 132 2.01 -5.72 4.46
CA GLY A 132 2.30 -7.14 4.70
C GLY A 132 2.91 -7.40 6.08
N LYS A 133 3.88 -6.55 6.49
CA LYS A 133 4.50 -6.64 7.82
C LYS A 133 3.53 -6.36 8.96
N TYR A 134 2.69 -5.32 8.87
CA TYR A 134 1.77 -4.99 9.95
C TYR A 134 0.48 -5.81 9.93
N ALA A 135 0.02 -6.25 8.76
CA ALA A 135 -1.11 -7.16 8.64
C ALA A 135 -0.79 -8.51 9.28
N SER A 136 0.42 -9.03 9.09
CA SER A 136 0.83 -10.27 9.77
C SER A 136 0.86 -10.10 11.29
N ILE A 137 1.39 -8.98 11.80
CA ILE A 137 1.33 -8.66 13.24
C ILE A 137 -0.13 -8.51 13.71
N GLY A 138 -0.99 -7.85 12.93
CA GLY A 138 -2.40 -7.66 13.22
C GLY A 138 -3.16 -8.98 13.27
N ILE A 139 -2.92 -9.89 12.33
CA ILE A 139 -3.51 -11.24 12.32
C ILE A 139 -3.05 -12.02 13.55
N ILE A 140 -1.76 -11.98 13.90
CA ILE A 140 -1.25 -12.64 15.12
C ILE A 140 -1.91 -12.07 16.37
N ALA A 141 -1.99 -10.74 16.48
CA ALA A 141 -2.67 -10.08 17.59
C ALA A 141 -4.15 -10.47 17.65
N LEU A 142 -4.84 -10.56 16.51
CA LEU A 142 -6.23 -10.97 16.41
C LEU A 142 -6.41 -12.42 16.88
N ILE A 143 -5.58 -13.35 16.43
CA ILE A 143 -5.62 -14.75 16.87
C ILE A 143 -5.50 -14.86 18.40
N LEU A 144 -4.59 -14.09 19.00
CA LEU A 144 -4.27 -14.18 20.42
C LEU A 144 -5.26 -13.41 21.32
N LEU A 145 -5.76 -12.26 20.85
CA LEU A 145 -6.55 -11.33 21.68
C LEU A 145 -8.05 -11.47 21.47
N LEU A 146 -8.54 -11.87 20.30
CA LEU A 146 -9.99 -11.90 20.04
C LEU A 146 -10.76 -12.85 20.99
N PRO A 147 -10.25 -14.06 21.33
CA PRO A 147 -10.92 -14.95 22.29
C PRO A 147 -11.09 -14.34 23.68
N THR A 148 -10.17 -13.47 24.10
CA THR A 148 -10.22 -12.83 25.43
C THR A 148 -11.01 -11.54 25.42
N VAL A 149 -10.89 -10.74 24.36
CA VAL A 149 -11.46 -9.37 24.34
C VAL A 149 -12.85 -9.33 23.72
N ALA A 150 -13.19 -10.26 22.83
CA ALA A 150 -14.50 -10.35 22.19
C ALA A 150 -15.10 -11.77 22.28
N PRO A 151 -15.21 -12.38 23.47
CA PRO A 151 -15.61 -13.78 23.62
C PRO A 151 -16.97 -14.10 23.00
N ARG A 152 -17.93 -13.16 23.06
CA ARG A 152 -19.25 -13.32 22.43
C ARG A 152 -19.19 -13.40 20.89
N PHE A 153 -18.26 -12.68 20.28
CA PHE A 153 -18.05 -12.74 18.84
C PHE A 153 -17.43 -14.08 18.45
N VAL A 154 -16.44 -14.54 19.21
CA VAL A 154 -15.80 -15.85 19.03
C VAL A 154 -16.80 -16.99 19.21
N ASP A 155 -17.63 -16.95 20.26
CA ASP A 155 -18.72 -17.91 20.47
C ASP A 155 -19.73 -17.90 19.31
N GLY A 156 -20.02 -16.72 18.75
CA GLY A 156 -20.88 -16.55 17.59
C GLY A 156 -20.33 -17.33 16.38
N ILE A 157 -19.04 -17.19 16.08
CA ILE A 157 -18.36 -17.97 15.03
C ILE A 157 -18.45 -19.46 15.34
N GLY A 158 -18.17 -19.86 16.58
CA GLY A 158 -18.21 -21.26 16.99
C GLY A 158 -19.59 -21.89 16.92
N ARG A 159 -20.67 -21.12 17.16
CA ARG A 159 -22.05 -21.58 16.99
C ARG A 159 -22.41 -21.84 15.53
N VAL A 160 -21.89 -21.04 14.60
CA VAL A 160 -22.07 -21.27 13.15
C VAL A 160 -21.40 -22.58 12.74
N VAL A 161 -20.17 -22.81 13.20
CA VAL A 161 -19.42 -24.06 12.95
C VAL A 161 -20.09 -25.24 13.66
N GLY A 162 -20.68 -24.98 14.83
CA GLY A 162 -21.44 -25.92 15.66
C GLY A 162 -22.60 -26.60 14.95
N ILE A 163 -23.07 -26.04 13.83
CA ILE A 163 -24.10 -26.65 12.98
C ILE A 163 -23.57 -27.91 12.29
N ALA A 164 -22.27 -27.96 11.99
CA ALA A 164 -21.62 -29.07 11.30
C ALA A 164 -20.81 -29.99 12.22
N ILE A 165 -20.27 -29.45 13.32
CA ILE A 165 -19.35 -30.17 14.21
C ILE A 165 -19.74 -29.91 15.67
N SER A 166 -19.93 -30.97 16.46
CA SER A 166 -20.26 -30.82 17.89
C SER A 166 -19.04 -30.39 18.72
N GLY A 167 -19.23 -29.42 19.61
CA GLY A 167 -18.19 -28.93 20.50
C GLY A 167 -18.62 -27.68 21.27
N ASP A 168 -17.79 -27.27 22.23
CA ASP A 168 -17.98 -26.00 22.93
C ASP A 168 -17.82 -24.83 21.93
N PRO A 169 -18.79 -23.91 21.82
CA PRO A 169 -18.71 -22.79 20.89
C PRO A 169 -17.45 -21.92 21.04
N SER A 170 -16.96 -21.71 22.25
CA SER A 170 -15.76 -20.90 22.47
C SER A 170 -14.51 -21.58 21.91
N VAL A 171 -14.43 -22.90 22.04
CA VAL A 171 -13.33 -23.73 21.52
C VAL A 171 -13.39 -23.80 20.00
N LEU A 172 -14.58 -24.06 19.44
CA LEU A 172 -14.79 -24.11 17.99
C LEU A 172 -14.49 -22.75 17.33
N GLY A 173 -14.99 -21.66 17.93
CA GLY A 173 -14.74 -20.31 17.43
C GLY A 173 -13.27 -19.92 17.46
N SER A 174 -12.57 -20.23 18.57
CA SER A 174 -11.13 -19.99 18.69
C SER A 174 -10.34 -20.83 17.69
N GLY A 175 -10.74 -22.08 17.46
CA GLY A 175 -10.15 -22.95 16.43
C GLY A 175 -10.29 -22.38 15.02
N VAL A 176 -11.46 -21.84 14.67
CA VAL A 176 -11.66 -21.18 13.36
C VAL A 176 -10.80 -19.93 13.23
N ILE A 177 -10.72 -19.09 14.26
CA ILE A 177 -9.88 -17.89 14.22
C ILE A 177 -8.41 -18.27 14.07
N LEU A 178 -7.93 -19.28 14.79
CA LEU A 178 -6.56 -19.76 14.71
C LEU A 178 -6.25 -20.31 13.31
N ILE A 179 -7.06 -21.22 12.79
CA ILE A 179 -6.84 -21.83 11.47
C ILE A 179 -6.98 -20.77 10.37
N GLY A 180 -8.03 -19.96 10.40
CA GLY A 180 -8.27 -18.90 9.43
C GLY A 180 -7.16 -17.85 9.44
N GLY A 181 -6.66 -17.49 10.62
CA GLY A 181 -5.52 -16.60 10.78
C GLY A 181 -4.21 -17.19 10.25
N VAL A 182 -3.93 -18.47 10.51
CA VAL A 182 -2.77 -19.17 9.95
C VAL A 182 -2.87 -19.26 8.42
N VAL A 183 -4.04 -19.59 7.87
CA VAL A 183 -4.29 -19.58 6.42
C VAL A 183 -4.07 -18.18 5.85
N ALA A 184 -4.54 -17.12 6.51
CA ALA A 184 -4.31 -15.74 6.08
C ALA A 184 -2.83 -15.34 6.16
N LEU A 185 -2.06 -15.83 7.14
CA LEU A 185 -0.61 -15.58 7.21
C LEU A 185 0.16 -16.29 6.09
N LEU A 186 -0.25 -17.53 5.76
CA LEU A 186 0.45 -18.36 4.78
C LEU A 186 0.10 -18.00 3.34
N PHE A 187 -1.16 -17.68 3.07
CA PHE A 187 -1.69 -17.51 1.71
C PHE A 187 -2.27 -16.11 1.47
N GLY A 188 -2.34 -15.25 2.50
CA GLY A 188 -2.95 -13.93 2.38
C GLY A 188 -2.26 -13.07 1.33
N GLY A 189 -0.93 -13.11 1.25
CA GLY A 189 -0.17 -12.41 0.21
C GLY A 189 -0.55 -12.86 -1.20
N ASP A 190 -0.55 -14.17 -1.46
CA ASP A 190 -0.88 -14.73 -2.77
C ASP A 190 -2.35 -14.51 -3.17
N LEU A 191 -3.28 -14.60 -2.21
CA LEU A 191 -4.70 -14.25 -2.41
C LEU A 191 -4.86 -12.77 -2.73
N PHE A 192 -4.15 -11.90 -2.01
CA PHE A 192 -4.18 -10.46 -2.23
C PHE A 192 -3.63 -10.10 -3.61
N ASP A 193 -2.57 -10.78 -4.04
CA ASP A 193 -1.94 -10.60 -5.35
C ASP A 193 -2.83 -11.04 -6.49
N ASN A 194 -3.45 -12.20 -6.36
CA ASN A 194 -4.40 -12.67 -7.36
C ASN A 194 -5.68 -11.82 -7.40
N SER A 195 -6.00 -11.09 -6.33
CA SER A 195 -7.20 -10.24 -6.26
C SER A 195 -6.98 -8.79 -6.72
N LEU A 196 -5.73 -8.31 -6.76
CA LEU A 196 -5.39 -6.90 -7.01
C LEU A 196 -4.50 -6.63 -8.22
N THR A 197 -4.32 -7.62 -9.10
CA THR A 197 -3.54 -7.42 -10.33
C THR A 197 -4.25 -6.46 -11.29
N HIS A 198 -3.63 -5.29 -11.52
CA HIS A 198 -4.02 -4.18 -12.41
C HIS A 198 -5.02 -3.17 -11.85
N ARG A 199 -4.55 -2.06 -11.23
CA ARG A 199 -5.34 -0.84 -10.91
C ARG A 199 -6.78 -1.20 -10.52
N GLY A 200 -6.90 -2.17 -9.61
CA GLY A 200 -8.06 -3.05 -9.54
C GLY A 200 -9.17 -2.45 -8.72
N PHE A 201 -9.76 -3.27 -7.83
CA PHE A 201 -10.79 -2.78 -6.91
C PHE A 201 -10.30 -1.57 -6.08
N THR A 202 -9.03 -1.57 -5.64
CA THR A 202 -8.38 -0.50 -4.86
C THR A 202 -8.41 0.87 -5.54
N HIS A 203 -8.46 0.91 -6.87
CA HIS A 203 -8.47 2.13 -7.66
C HIS A 203 -9.89 2.51 -8.13
N SER A 204 -10.92 2.19 -7.34
CA SER A 204 -12.32 2.44 -7.69
C SER A 204 -13.07 3.28 -6.63
N PRO A 205 -14.10 4.05 -7.04
CA PRO A 205 -14.99 4.71 -6.08
C PRO A 205 -15.70 3.73 -5.14
N ALA A 206 -15.96 2.50 -5.58
CA ALA A 206 -16.56 1.46 -4.76
C ALA A 206 -15.65 1.05 -3.58
N PHE A 207 -14.34 1.01 -3.81
CA PHE A 207 -13.37 0.79 -2.74
C PHE A 207 -13.28 1.97 -1.78
N ALA A 208 -13.32 3.22 -2.29
CA ALA A 208 -13.39 4.41 -1.43
C ALA A 208 -14.59 4.32 -0.47
N PHE A 209 -15.77 3.96 -1.00
CA PHE A 209 -16.97 3.75 -0.20
C PHE A 209 -16.82 2.61 0.82
N PHE A 210 -16.25 1.48 0.40
CA PHE A 210 -15.98 0.34 1.28
C PHE A 210 -15.03 0.73 2.42
N VAL A 211 -13.95 1.46 2.14
CA VAL A 211 -13.01 1.98 3.15
C VAL A 211 -13.72 2.92 4.13
N GLY A 212 -14.62 3.77 3.65
CA GLY A 212 -15.46 4.61 4.51
C GLY A 212 -16.33 3.81 5.47
N ILE A 213 -17.03 2.79 4.95
CA ILE A 213 -17.84 1.87 5.77
C ILE A 213 -16.97 1.19 6.82
N VAL A 214 -15.87 0.56 6.40
CA VAL A 214 -14.97 -0.17 7.30
C VAL A 214 -14.40 0.77 8.36
N SER A 215 -14.02 1.99 8.00
CA SER A 215 -13.52 3.00 8.95
C SER A 215 -14.57 3.40 9.98
N TYR A 216 -15.83 3.62 9.56
CA TYR A 216 -16.91 3.95 10.48
C TYR A 216 -17.19 2.81 11.47
N PHE A 217 -17.32 1.58 10.97
CA PHE A 217 -17.63 0.42 11.81
C PHE A 217 -16.44 0.00 12.67
N SER A 218 -15.20 0.13 12.19
CA SER A 218 -14.02 -0.20 12.99
C SER A 218 -13.86 0.74 14.19
N LEU A 219 -14.18 2.03 14.04
CA LEU A 219 -14.24 2.97 15.16
C LEU A 219 -15.34 2.60 16.17
N GLY A 220 -16.49 2.15 15.68
CA GLY A 220 -17.59 1.64 16.51
C GLY A 220 -17.20 0.39 17.30
N LEU A 221 -16.45 -0.52 16.68
CA LEU A 221 -15.91 -1.71 17.34
C LEU A 221 -14.82 -1.32 18.35
N LEU A 222 -13.92 -0.41 18.00
CA LEU A 222 -12.80 0.07 18.84
C LEU A 222 -13.26 0.67 20.17
N LYS A 223 -14.46 1.24 20.25
CA LYS A 223 -15.07 1.67 21.53
C LYS A 223 -15.13 0.55 22.57
N GLY A 224 -15.33 -0.70 22.14
CA GLY A 224 -15.34 -1.87 23.03
C GLY A 224 -13.95 -2.22 23.58
N PHE A 225 -12.88 -1.80 22.89
CA PHE A 225 -11.49 -2.11 23.23
C PHE A 225 -10.78 -0.94 23.93
N VAL A 226 -11.06 0.28 23.50
CA VAL A 226 -10.45 1.52 24.00
C VAL A 226 -11.59 2.50 24.31
N PRO A 227 -12.14 2.50 25.54
CA PRO A 227 -13.24 3.38 25.93
C PRO A 227 -12.95 4.86 25.68
N GLN A 228 -11.66 5.25 25.70
CA GLN A 228 -11.18 6.59 25.39
C GLN A 228 -11.47 7.02 23.94
N LEU A 229 -11.74 6.08 23.02
CA LEU A 229 -12.15 6.35 21.64
C LEU A 229 -13.67 6.42 21.48
N SER A 230 -14.45 6.28 22.55
CA SER A 230 -15.91 6.32 22.50
C SER A 230 -16.49 7.64 21.95
N PHE A 231 -15.74 8.75 22.01
CA PHE A 231 -16.13 10.02 21.40
C PHE A 231 -16.25 9.95 19.88
N LEU A 232 -15.57 9.00 19.23
CA LEU A 232 -15.69 8.74 17.79
C LEU A 232 -16.94 7.94 17.44
N SER A 233 -17.77 7.55 18.42
CA SER A 233 -19.09 6.99 18.12
C SER A 233 -20.05 8.11 17.71
N GLY A 234 -20.82 7.90 16.63
CA GLY A 234 -21.77 8.89 16.12
C GLY A 234 -21.16 9.86 15.11
N GLU A 235 -21.50 11.15 15.21
CA GLU A 235 -21.22 12.15 14.17
C GLU A 235 -19.72 12.41 13.98
N LEU A 236 -18.91 12.38 15.05
CA LEU A 236 -17.45 12.54 14.95
C LEU A 236 -16.79 11.36 14.22
N GLY A 237 -17.34 10.15 14.34
CA GLY A 237 -16.91 8.99 13.55
C GLY A 237 -17.22 9.13 12.07
N VAL A 238 -18.34 9.80 11.72
CA VAL A 238 -18.68 10.10 10.32
C VAL A 238 -17.63 11.02 9.70
N ILE A 239 -17.14 12.02 10.45
CA ILE A 239 -16.06 12.91 9.98
C ILE A 239 -14.80 12.10 9.61
N VAL A 240 -14.40 11.15 10.46
CA VAL A 240 -13.25 10.28 10.18
C VAL A 240 -13.49 9.38 8.97
N ALA A 241 -14.69 8.80 8.85
CA ALA A 241 -15.06 7.96 7.71
C ALA A 241 -15.04 8.74 6.39
N LEU A 242 -15.55 9.97 6.36
CA LEU A 242 -15.50 10.82 5.17
C LEU A 242 -14.07 11.25 4.82
N ALA A 243 -13.23 11.51 5.83
CA ALA A 243 -11.81 11.77 5.61
C ALA A 243 -11.09 10.56 5.01
N ALA A 244 -11.43 9.34 5.44
CA ALA A 244 -10.93 8.10 4.88
C ALA A 244 -11.34 7.91 3.41
N VAL A 245 -12.60 8.20 3.08
CA VAL A 245 -13.11 8.18 1.70
C VAL A 245 -12.35 9.19 0.84
N GLY A 246 -12.21 10.43 1.31
CA GLY A 246 -11.51 11.48 0.57
C GLY A 246 -10.02 11.19 0.37
N GLY A 247 -9.37 10.47 1.28
CA GLY A 247 -7.98 10.03 1.11
C GLY A 247 -7.82 9.16 -0.13
N ILE A 248 -8.73 8.20 -0.33
CA ILE A 248 -8.77 7.38 -1.56
C ILE A 248 -9.02 8.24 -2.79
N PHE A 249 -9.96 9.19 -2.75
CA PHE A 249 -10.19 10.08 -3.90
C PHE A 249 -8.98 10.94 -4.26
N VAL A 250 -8.22 11.40 -3.26
CA VAL A 250 -6.97 12.13 -3.50
C VAL A 250 -5.95 11.24 -4.19
N HIS A 251 -5.83 9.98 -3.79
CA HIS A 251 -4.99 9.02 -4.49
C HIS A 251 -5.40 8.89 -5.96
N LEU A 252 -6.68 8.60 -6.21
CA LEU A 252 -7.22 8.43 -7.56
C LEU A 252 -7.03 9.67 -8.45
N SER A 253 -7.07 10.87 -7.85
CA SER A 253 -6.85 12.14 -8.58
C SER A 253 -5.40 12.35 -9.01
N VAL A 254 -4.42 11.72 -8.33
CA VAL A 254 -3.01 11.80 -8.76
C VAL A 254 -2.73 10.82 -9.90
N ASP A 255 -3.49 9.73 -9.98
CA ASP A 255 -3.39 8.75 -11.08
C ASP A 255 -4.21 9.12 -12.33
N ASP A 256 -4.84 10.30 -12.35
CA ASP A 256 -5.76 10.76 -13.41
C ASP A 256 -6.93 9.78 -13.69
N ILE A 257 -7.39 9.06 -12.67
CA ILE A 257 -8.48 8.07 -12.79
C ILE A 257 -9.86 8.76 -12.74
N ILE A 258 -9.92 10.00 -12.24
CA ILE A 258 -11.12 10.83 -12.07
C ILE A 258 -10.80 12.31 -12.21
#